data_AF-A0A847ETW5-F1
#
_entry.id   AF-A0A847ETW5-F1
#
_cell.length_a   1.000
_cell.length_b   1.000
_cell.length_c   1.000
_cell.angle_alpha   90.00
_cell.angle_beta   90.00
_cell.angle_gamma   90.00
#
_symmetry.space_group_name_H-M   'P 1'
#
loop_
_entity.id
_entity.type
_entity.pdbx_description
1 polymer ?
#
loop_
_entity_poly.entity_id
_entity_poly.type
_entity_poly.pdbx_seq_one_letter_code
_entity_poly.pdbx_strand_id
1 'polypeptide(L)'
;MKILIAILLFPFLFLQNSYAYTIDEVNLHNTPNDCWVVFEDSVYDLSKYLPSHDIYMDIRDWCGKDMTEDFKTKAGMDRDHRVSSYSLLENYKIGEIESNQAPIIEEVDTIEDKIMPKNASNPYNLIIPLLISNILYWIPYLLIKKRIIKVSLKSFNAFWNTLLILLLLLPSLGFGVFMMLRYRFPGLWNIPFDFMYWHVELSLVMGIIGVNHFLSRVRVYLLQLKRSK
;
A
#
# COMPACT_ATOMS: atom_id res chain seq x y z
N MET A 1 52.80 10.35 5.64
CA MET A 1 53.31 11.73 5.51
C MET A 1 52.85 12.27 4.15
N LYS A 2 52.07 13.36 4.13
CA LYS A 2 51.63 14.19 2.97
C LYS A 2 50.48 13.58 2.11
N ILE A 3 49.24 14.13 2.10
CA ILE A 3 48.74 15.38 1.44
C ILE A 3 48.84 15.21 -0.10
N LEU A 4 47.86 15.41 -0.99
CA LEU A 4 46.46 15.91 -1.03
C LEU A 4 46.04 15.86 -2.55
N ILE A 5 44.78 16.19 -2.86
CA ILE A 5 44.23 16.57 -4.20
C ILE A 5 43.75 15.38 -5.06
N ALA A 6 42.56 15.33 -5.65
CA ALA A 6 41.29 16.06 -5.55
C ALA A 6 40.25 15.27 -6.37
N ILE A 7 39.01 15.24 -5.87
CA ILE A 7 37.77 15.58 -6.57
C ILE A 7 37.72 15.26 -8.07
N LEU A 8 36.89 14.28 -8.44
CA LEU A 8 35.82 14.41 -9.46
C LEU A 8 35.25 13.03 -9.75
N LEU A 9 34.03 12.77 -9.28
CA LEU A 9 32.94 12.19 -10.08
C LEU A 9 31.65 12.40 -9.28
N PHE A 10 31.21 13.67 -9.34
CA PHE A 10 29.83 14.14 -9.40
C PHE A 10 28.77 13.24 -8.72
N PRO A 11 28.14 13.66 -7.61
CA PRO A 11 26.78 13.22 -7.38
C PRO A 11 25.97 13.82 -8.52
N PHE A 12 25.22 12.99 -9.24
CA PHE A 12 24.21 13.45 -10.17
C PHE A 12 23.14 14.18 -9.35
N LEU A 13 23.40 15.46 -9.06
CA LEU A 13 22.38 16.40 -8.64
C LEU A 13 21.40 16.45 -9.80
N PHE A 14 20.30 15.73 -9.66
CA PHE A 14 19.10 15.98 -10.45
C PHE A 14 18.73 17.45 -10.22
N LEU A 15 19.15 18.32 -11.13
CA LEU A 15 18.49 19.60 -11.34
C LEU A 15 17.10 19.25 -11.88
N GLN A 16 16.15 19.03 -10.98
CA GLN A 16 14.75 19.18 -11.36
C GLN A 16 14.55 20.67 -11.61
N ASN A 17 14.34 21.06 -12.87
CA ASN A 17 13.79 22.37 -13.16
C ASN A 17 12.37 22.39 -12.55
N SER A 18 12.21 23.03 -11.40
CA SER A 18 10.89 23.43 -10.94
C SER A 18 10.45 24.61 -11.79
N TYR A 19 9.50 24.36 -12.68
CA TYR A 19 8.81 25.45 -13.36
C TYR A 19 7.87 26.10 -12.35
N ALA A 20 7.91 27.42 -12.30
CA ALA A 20 6.98 28.19 -11.50
C ALA A 20 5.77 28.53 -12.40
N TYR A 21 4.56 28.31 -11.90
CA TYR A 21 3.31 28.52 -12.63
C TYR A 21 2.41 29.48 -11.88
N THR A 22 1.59 30.24 -12.59
CA THR A 22 0.55 31.04 -11.95
C THR A 22 -0.76 30.26 -11.80
N ILE A 23 -1.61 30.66 -10.85
CA ILE A 23 -2.97 30.10 -10.72
C ILE A 23 -3.75 30.30 -12.02
N ASP A 24 -3.58 31.45 -12.68
CA ASP A 24 -4.24 31.76 -13.95
C ASP A 24 -3.80 30.82 -15.07
N GLU A 25 -2.53 30.41 -15.10
CA GLU A 25 -2.05 29.39 -16.04
C GLU A 25 -2.70 28.04 -15.74
N VAL A 26 -2.72 27.59 -14.47
CA VAL A 26 -3.38 26.33 -14.10
C VAL A 26 -4.85 26.32 -14.51
N ASN A 27 -5.57 27.42 -14.34
CA ASN A 27 -6.98 27.56 -14.71
C ASN A 27 -7.27 27.30 -16.21
N LEU A 28 -6.27 27.48 -17.09
CA LEU A 28 -6.40 27.21 -18.53
C LEU A 28 -6.43 25.72 -18.85
N HIS A 29 -5.82 24.89 -18.00
CA HIS A 29 -5.73 23.44 -18.15
C HIS A 29 -6.89 22.76 -17.41
N ASN A 30 -8.12 23.03 -17.88
CA ASN A 30 -9.38 22.67 -17.21
C ASN A 30 -10.21 21.61 -17.97
N THR A 31 -9.59 20.84 -18.87
CA THR A 31 -10.31 19.85 -19.69
C THR A 31 -9.82 18.42 -19.41
N PRO A 32 -10.60 17.37 -19.71
CA PRO A 32 -10.18 16.00 -19.42
C PRO A 32 -8.92 15.52 -20.16
N ASN A 33 -8.57 16.14 -21.28
CA ASN A 33 -7.36 15.81 -22.04
C ASN A 33 -6.19 16.74 -21.71
N ASP A 34 -6.44 17.76 -20.89
CA ASP A 34 -5.49 18.80 -20.49
C ASP A 34 -5.93 19.35 -19.12
N CYS A 35 -5.58 18.61 -18.07
CA CYS A 35 -6.08 18.74 -16.71
C CYS A 35 -4.92 18.97 -15.75
N TRP A 36 -4.74 20.21 -15.32
CA TRP A 36 -3.80 20.54 -14.23
C TRP A 36 -4.56 20.83 -12.95
N VAL A 37 -3.91 20.57 -11.83
CA VAL A 37 -4.48 20.81 -10.49
C VAL A 37 -3.41 21.35 -9.56
N VAL A 38 -3.84 22.10 -8.55
CA VAL A 38 -2.97 22.52 -7.43
C VAL A 38 -3.22 21.62 -6.22
N PHE A 39 -2.13 21.21 -5.57
CA PHE A 39 -2.15 20.57 -4.26
C PHE A 39 -0.97 21.10 -3.43
N GLU A 40 -1.26 21.74 -2.30
CA GLU A 40 -0.26 22.33 -1.37
C GLU A 40 0.86 23.09 -2.11
N ASP A 41 0.45 24.14 -2.85
CA ASP A 41 1.34 25.04 -3.61
C ASP A 41 2.13 24.39 -4.77
N SER A 42 1.92 23.10 -5.02
CA SER A 42 2.51 22.37 -6.15
C SER A 42 1.49 22.16 -7.27
N VAL A 43 1.98 22.13 -8.52
CA VAL A 43 1.16 21.95 -9.73
C VAL A 43 1.39 20.55 -10.30
N TYR A 44 0.30 19.88 -10.67
CA TYR A 44 0.31 18.50 -11.16
C TYR A 44 -0.49 18.36 -12.45
N ASP A 45 0.04 17.61 -13.42
CA ASP A 45 -0.66 17.25 -14.66
C ASP A 45 -1.30 15.86 -14.54
N LEU A 46 -2.62 15.83 -14.36
CA LEU A 46 -3.39 14.60 -14.19
C LEU A 46 -4.01 14.08 -15.49
N SER A 47 -3.75 14.70 -16.65
CA SER A 47 -4.41 14.38 -17.93
C SER A 47 -4.35 12.88 -18.28
N LYS A 48 -3.22 12.23 -18.01
CA LYS A 48 -3.03 10.79 -18.26
C LYS A 48 -3.59 9.91 -17.14
N TYR A 49 -3.78 10.46 -15.96
CA TYR A 49 -4.24 9.73 -14.78
C TYR A 49 -5.77 9.62 -14.72
N LEU A 50 -6.49 10.64 -15.20
CA LEU A 50 -7.96 10.72 -15.12
C LEU A 50 -8.68 9.40 -15.47
N PRO A 51 -8.42 8.72 -16.61
CA PRO A 51 -9.13 7.49 -16.96
C PRO A 51 -8.95 6.34 -15.95
N SER A 52 -7.83 6.33 -15.24
CA SER A 52 -7.54 5.32 -14.21
C SER A 52 -8.25 5.65 -12.89
N HIS A 53 -8.42 6.94 -12.58
CA HIS A 53 -9.10 7.40 -11.38
C HIS A 53 -10.63 7.32 -11.51
N ASP A 54 -11.18 7.59 -12.70
CA ASP A 54 -12.62 7.60 -13.01
C ASP A 54 -13.35 6.31 -12.63
N ILE A 55 -12.63 5.18 -12.57
CA ILE A 55 -13.14 3.88 -12.14
C ILE A 55 -13.67 3.94 -10.70
N TYR A 56 -13.11 4.83 -9.89
CA TYR A 56 -13.47 5.04 -8.49
C TYR A 56 -14.38 6.26 -8.30
N MET A 57 -14.01 7.38 -8.93
CA MET A 57 -14.72 8.66 -8.84
C MET A 57 -14.28 9.55 -9.99
N ASP A 58 -15.25 10.22 -10.62
CA ASP A 58 -14.94 11.27 -11.59
C ASP A 58 -14.39 12.50 -10.86
N ILE A 59 -13.18 12.91 -11.23
CA ILE A 59 -12.48 14.08 -10.66
C ILE A 59 -12.22 15.17 -11.70
N ARG A 60 -12.84 15.09 -12.89
CA ARG A 60 -12.66 16.10 -13.95
C ARG A 60 -13.08 17.50 -13.52
N ASP A 61 -13.99 17.60 -12.55
CA ASP A 61 -14.43 18.88 -12.00
C ASP A 61 -13.33 19.62 -11.23
N TRP A 62 -12.21 18.95 -10.91
CA TRP A 62 -11.03 19.56 -10.27
C TRP A 62 -10.04 20.14 -11.26
N CYS A 63 -10.16 19.84 -12.56
CA CYS A 63 -9.24 20.37 -13.56
C CYS A 63 -9.27 21.90 -13.56
N GLY A 64 -8.07 22.48 -13.56
CA GLY A 64 -7.83 23.91 -13.45
C GLY A 64 -8.15 24.50 -12.07
N LYS A 65 -8.07 23.72 -10.98
CA LYS A 65 -8.39 24.19 -9.63
C LYS A 65 -7.41 23.69 -8.58
N ASP A 66 -7.46 24.32 -7.41
CA ASP A 66 -6.89 23.78 -6.18
C ASP A 66 -7.78 22.67 -5.64
N MET A 67 -7.23 21.47 -5.57
CA MET A 67 -7.90 20.26 -5.07
C MET A 67 -7.43 19.88 -3.66
N THR A 68 -6.71 20.71 -2.93
CA THR A 68 -6.07 20.36 -1.64
C THR A 68 -7.08 19.80 -0.64
N GLU A 69 -8.19 20.51 -0.41
CA GLU A 69 -9.24 20.07 0.52
C GLU A 69 -10.01 18.87 -0.01
N ASP A 70 -10.31 18.86 -1.30
CA ASP A 70 -11.04 17.76 -1.94
C ASP A 70 -10.21 16.46 -1.95
N PHE A 71 -8.90 16.56 -2.11
CA PHE A 71 -7.96 15.46 -2.00
C PHE A 71 -7.89 14.98 -0.54
N LYS A 72 -7.66 15.87 0.43
CA LYS A 72 -7.56 15.49 1.86
C LYS A 72 -8.85 14.92 2.44
N THR A 73 -10.01 15.30 1.90
CA THR A 73 -11.32 14.83 2.40
C THR A 73 -11.95 13.76 1.52
N LYS A 74 -11.35 13.45 0.35
CA LYS A 74 -11.95 12.62 -0.71
C LYS A 74 -13.35 13.11 -1.11
N ALA A 75 -13.43 14.37 -1.52
CA ALA A 75 -14.66 15.04 -1.91
C ALA A 75 -15.72 15.02 -0.78
N GLY A 76 -15.33 15.37 0.45
CA GLY A 76 -16.26 15.49 1.58
C GLY A 76 -16.61 14.19 2.31
N MET A 77 -15.85 13.10 2.10
CA MET A 77 -15.94 11.87 2.89
C MET A 77 -15.21 11.95 4.24
N ASP A 78 -14.63 13.10 4.58
CA ASP A 78 -13.89 13.38 5.82
C ASP A 78 -12.85 12.29 6.14
N ARG A 79 -12.21 11.78 5.07
CA ARG A 79 -11.21 10.71 5.15
C ARG A 79 -10.09 10.97 4.17
N ASP A 80 -8.88 11.06 4.71
CA ASP A 80 -7.67 11.26 3.92
C ASP A 80 -7.30 10.06 3.03
N HIS A 81 -6.58 10.37 1.96
CA HIS A 81 -5.88 9.43 1.12
C HIS A 81 -4.77 8.70 1.88
N ARG A 82 -4.42 7.50 1.39
CA ARG A 82 -3.30 6.73 1.96
C ARG A 82 -1.98 7.39 1.55
N VAL A 83 -0.91 7.18 2.31
CA VAL A 83 0.43 7.71 1.95
C VAL A 83 0.86 7.31 0.53
N SER A 84 0.50 6.10 0.07
CA SER A 84 0.77 5.65 -1.29
C SER A 84 0.09 6.52 -2.37
N SER A 85 -1.06 7.14 -2.07
CA SER A 85 -1.74 8.05 -2.98
C SER A 85 -1.00 9.39 -3.11
N TYR A 86 -0.41 9.87 -2.01
CA TYR A 86 0.49 11.03 -2.04
C TYR A 86 1.73 10.72 -2.87
N SER A 87 2.37 9.55 -2.67
CA SER A 87 3.49 9.11 -3.51
C SER A 87 3.12 8.92 -4.98
N LEU A 88 1.87 8.55 -5.27
CA LEU A 88 1.38 8.44 -6.64
C LEU A 88 1.21 9.84 -7.27
N LEU A 89 0.65 10.79 -6.51
CA LEU A 89 0.45 12.19 -6.93
C LEU A 89 1.77 12.85 -7.32
N GLU A 90 2.84 12.62 -6.55
CA GLU A 90 4.19 13.15 -6.84
C GLU A 90 4.71 12.77 -8.25
N ASN A 91 4.30 11.63 -8.81
CA ASN A 91 4.73 11.24 -10.16
C ASN A 91 4.14 12.15 -11.26
N TYR A 92 3.14 12.95 -10.92
CA TYR A 92 2.47 13.89 -11.81
C TYR A 92 2.87 15.35 -11.55
N LYS A 93 3.78 15.62 -10.59
CA LYS A 93 4.23 16.98 -10.29
C LYS A 93 5.00 17.57 -11.46
N ILE A 94 4.59 18.75 -11.90
CA ILE A 94 5.23 19.49 -13.00
C ILE A 94 5.89 20.80 -12.54
N GLY A 95 5.59 21.28 -11.34
CA GLY A 95 6.20 22.48 -10.76
C GLY A 95 5.48 23.00 -9.52
N GLU A 96 5.66 24.29 -9.23
CA GLU A 96 5.14 24.97 -8.04
C GLU A 96 4.46 26.29 -8.43
N ILE A 97 3.60 26.82 -7.58
CA ILE A 97 2.96 28.11 -7.83
C ILE A 97 3.94 29.26 -7.60
N GLU A 98 3.97 30.24 -8.50
CA GLU A 98 4.72 31.48 -8.33
C GLU A 98 4.20 32.27 -7.12
N SER A 99 4.91 32.16 -6.00
CA SER A 99 4.77 33.08 -4.88
C SER A 99 5.38 34.43 -5.26
N ASN A 100 4.57 35.47 -5.37
CA ASN A 100 5.01 36.87 -5.51
C ASN A 100 5.61 37.39 -4.19
N GLN A 101 6.66 36.74 -3.69
CA GLN A 101 7.50 37.26 -2.62
C GLN A 101 8.94 37.31 -3.12
N ALA A 102 9.49 38.54 -3.13
CA ALA A 102 10.90 38.81 -3.38
C ALA A 102 11.80 37.84 -2.57
N PRO A 103 13.02 37.50 -3.04
CA PRO A 103 13.87 36.53 -2.36
C PRO A 103 14.19 37.04 -0.95
N ILE A 104 13.48 36.53 0.04
CA ILE A 104 13.86 36.65 1.44
C ILE A 104 15.06 35.72 1.56
N ILE A 105 16.25 36.32 1.69
CA ILE A 105 17.41 35.62 2.19
C ILE A 105 17.03 35.23 3.62
N GLU A 106 16.49 34.03 3.81
CA GLU A 106 16.35 33.45 5.13
C GLU A 106 17.76 33.20 5.66
N GLU A 107 18.12 33.94 6.70
CA GLU A 107 19.20 33.52 7.59
C GLU A 107 18.95 32.06 7.96
N VAL A 108 19.95 31.22 7.68
CA VAL A 108 20.04 29.86 8.18
C VAL A 108 20.14 29.94 9.70
N ASP A 109 18.98 29.98 10.36
CA ASP A 109 18.87 29.62 11.76
C ASP A 109 18.32 28.19 11.84
N THR A 110 19.11 27.38 12.51
CA THR A 110 18.95 25.95 12.71
C THR A 110 17.61 25.63 13.36
N ILE A 111 16.63 25.17 12.58
CA ILE A 111 15.55 24.31 13.08
C ILE A 111 15.53 23.02 12.25
N GLU A 112 16.32 22.07 12.74
CA GLU A 112 16.13 20.65 12.48
C GLU A 112 14.79 20.22 13.13
N ASP A 113 13.97 19.50 12.35
CA ASP A 113 12.83 18.65 12.77
C ASP A 113 11.41 19.28 12.91
N LYS A 114 10.75 19.53 11.78
CA LYS A 114 9.27 19.42 11.53
C LYS A 114 8.99 19.82 10.07
N ILE A 115 8.38 19.09 9.15
CA ILE A 115 7.66 17.80 9.12
C ILE A 115 7.99 17.19 7.74
N MET A 116 9.00 16.31 7.68
CA MET A 116 8.93 15.25 6.66
C MET A 116 8.03 14.15 7.25
N PRO A 117 7.07 13.57 6.51
CA PRO A 117 6.30 12.44 7.01
C PRO A 117 7.26 11.28 7.26
N LYS A 118 7.62 11.13 8.54
CA LYS A 118 8.49 10.10 9.08
C LYS A 118 7.87 8.74 8.77
N ASN A 119 8.43 8.06 7.77
CA ASN A 119 8.10 6.71 7.34
C ASN A 119 6.60 6.48 7.04
N ALA A 120 6.25 6.33 5.77
CA ALA A 120 5.06 5.58 5.38
C ALA A 120 5.18 4.15 5.95
N SER A 121 4.77 3.95 7.20
CA SER A 121 4.85 2.66 7.86
C SER A 121 3.87 1.73 7.14
N ASN A 122 4.37 0.60 6.66
CA ASN A 122 3.51 -0.42 6.07
C ASN A 122 2.49 -0.82 7.15
N PRO A 123 1.17 -0.64 6.92
CA PRO A 123 0.16 -0.94 7.93
C PRO A 123 0.08 -2.45 8.22
N TYR A 124 0.60 -3.30 7.33
CA TYR A 124 0.61 -4.74 7.45
C TYR A 124 1.82 -5.24 8.23
N ASN A 125 1.61 -6.26 9.06
CA ASN A 125 2.66 -6.87 9.85
C ASN A 125 3.01 -8.25 9.30
N LEU A 126 4.15 -8.39 8.63
CA LEU A 126 4.57 -9.71 8.13
C LEU A 126 5.13 -10.61 9.24
N ILE A 127 5.83 -10.04 10.21
CA ILE A 127 6.65 -10.79 11.17
C ILE A 127 5.76 -11.53 12.18
N ILE A 128 4.74 -10.85 12.71
CA ILE A 128 3.88 -11.42 13.76
C ILE A 128 3.10 -12.65 13.24
N PRO A 129 2.33 -12.57 12.13
CA PRO A 129 1.65 -13.72 11.55
C PRO A 129 2.61 -14.85 11.19
N LEU A 130 3.80 -14.53 10.67
CA LEU A 130 4.82 -15.52 10.33
C LEU A 130 5.26 -16.32 11.55
N LEU A 131 5.69 -15.65 12.62
CA LEU A 131 6.20 -16.31 13.81
C LEU A 131 5.10 -17.10 14.51
N ILE A 132 3.94 -16.50 14.74
CA ILE A 132 2.82 -17.15 15.44
C ILE A 132 2.35 -18.38 14.67
N SER A 133 2.13 -18.26 13.36
CA SER A 133 1.64 -19.39 12.55
C SER A 133 2.64 -20.54 12.52
N ASN A 134 3.94 -20.26 12.45
CA ASN A 134 4.98 -21.30 12.49
C ASN A 134 5.05 -22.00 13.85
N ILE A 135 4.99 -21.23 14.95
CA ILE A 135 4.97 -21.77 16.31
C ILE A 135 3.75 -22.66 16.52
N LEU A 136 2.56 -22.16 16.18
CA LEU A 136 1.30 -22.88 16.33
C LEU A 136 1.24 -24.15 15.48
N TYR A 137 1.85 -24.15 14.29
CA TYR A 137 1.86 -25.34 13.43
C TYR A 137 2.91 -26.37 13.85
N TRP A 138 4.18 -25.95 13.98
CA TRP A 138 5.30 -26.87 14.11
C TRP A 138 5.48 -27.42 15.52
N ILE A 139 5.21 -26.65 16.58
CA ILE A 139 5.38 -27.15 17.96
C ILE A 139 4.43 -28.34 18.19
N PRO A 140 3.10 -28.24 17.99
CA PRO A 140 2.22 -29.39 18.20
C PRO A 140 2.54 -30.55 17.25
N TYR A 141 2.90 -30.27 15.99
CA TYR A 141 3.31 -31.31 15.04
C TYR A 141 4.49 -32.14 15.56
N LEU A 142 5.55 -31.48 16.07
CA LEU A 142 6.73 -32.15 16.61
C LEU A 142 6.41 -32.91 17.91
N LEU A 143 5.59 -32.34 18.81
CA LEU A 143 5.18 -33.00 20.04
C LEU A 143 4.34 -34.26 19.77
N ILE A 144 3.44 -34.20 18.80
CA ILE A 144 2.65 -35.35 18.34
C ILE A 144 3.55 -36.42 17.72
N LYS A 145 4.47 -36.01 16.84
CA LYS A 145 5.41 -36.93 16.18
C LYS A 145 6.34 -37.64 17.17
N LYS A 146 6.75 -36.95 18.23
CA LYS A 146 7.54 -37.50 19.34
C LYS A 146 6.70 -38.29 20.36
N ARG A 147 5.38 -38.43 20.15
CA ARG A 147 4.42 -39.10 21.05
C ARG A 147 4.39 -38.52 22.47
N ILE A 148 4.71 -37.23 22.62
CA ILE A 148 4.64 -36.51 23.90
C ILE A 148 3.17 -36.19 24.22
N ILE A 149 2.39 -35.83 23.21
CA ILE A 149 0.95 -35.55 23.32
C ILE A 149 0.15 -36.71 22.70
N LYS A 150 -0.91 -37.15 23.38
CA LYS A 150 -1.83 -38.21 22.93
C LYS A 150 -2.86 -37.70 21.90
N VAL A 151 -2.41 -37.04 20.84
CA VAL A 151 -3.25 -36.62 19.71
C VAL A 151 -2.77 -37.32 18.45
N SER A 152 -3.69 -37.83 17.63
CA SER A 152 -3.33 -38.51 16.40
C SER A 152 -2.90 -37.51 15.31
N LEU A 153 -1.95 -37.89 14.46
CA LEU A 153 -1.61 -37.10 13.27
C LEU A 153 -2.81 -36.89 12.34
N LYS A 154 -3.76 -37.85 12.32
CA LYS A 154 -5.02 -37.71 11.56
C LYS A 154 -5.87 -36.56 12.11
N SER A 155 -6.03 -36.45 13.42
CA SER A 155 -6.78 -35.38 14.07
C SER A 155 -6.10 -34.02 13.86
N PHE A 156 -4.76 -33.96 13.99
CA PHE A 156 -3.99 -32.75 13.69
C PHE A 156 -4.20 -32.29 12.24
N ASN A 157 -4.11 -33.21 11.28
CA ASN A 157 -4.33 -32.90 9.87
C ASN A 157 -5.76 -32.45 9.60
N ALA A 158 -6.75 -33.10 10.21
CA ALA A 158 -8.16 -32.71 10.08
C ALA A 158 -8.39 -31.27 10.57
N PHE A 159 -7.83 -30.91 11.73
CA PHE A 159 -7.90 -29.56 12.26
C PHE A 159 -7.34 -28.51 11.29
N TRP A 160 -6.11 -28.70 10.81
CA TRP A 160 -5.47 -27.73 9.91
C TRP A 160 -6.12 -27.67 8.53
N ASN A 161 -6.62 -28.79 8.00
CA ASN A 161 -7.42 -28.79 6.77
C ASN A 161 -8.69 -27.93 6.94
N THR A 162 -9.42 -28.10 8.05
CA THR A 162 -10.61 -27.29 8.35
C THR A 162 -10.26 -25.82 8.49
N LEU A 163 -9.19 -25.49 9.22
CA LEU A 163 -8.76 -24.11 9.40
C LEU A 163 -8.36 -23.45 8.08
N LEU A 164 -7.62 -24.15 7.22
CA LEU A 164 -7.24 -23.65 5.90
C LEU A 164 -8.47 -23.36 5.02
N ILE A 165 -9.48 -24.23 5.05
CA ILE A 165 -10.73 -24.01 4.30
C ILE A 165 -11.48 -22.79 4.86
N LEU A 166 -11.56 -22.63 6.18
CA LEU A 166 -12.21 -21.47 6.78
C LEU A 166 -11.51 -20.16 6.43
N LEU A 167 -10.17 -20.13 6.48
CA LEU A 167 -9.38 -18.96 6.10
C LEU A 167 -9.49 -18.64 4.60
N LEU A 168 -9.64 -19.66 3.75
CA LEU A 168 -9.87 -19.47 2.32
C LEU A 168 -11.27 -18.91 2.04
N LEU A 169 -12.31 -19.46 2.66
CA LEU A 169 -13.69 -19.09 2.35
C LEU A 169 -14.08 -17.73 2.93
N LEU A 170 -13.68 -17.43 4.18
CA LEU A 170 -14.12 -16.23 4.88
C LEU A 170 -13.20 -15.02 4.57
N PRO A 171 -11.94 -14.97 5.06
CA PRO A 171 -11.06 -13.85 4.77
C PRO A 171 -10.69 -13.68 3.30
N SER A 172 -10.37 -14.76 2.58
CA SER A 172 -9.89 -14.63 1.20
C SER A 172 -11.06 -14.39 0.24
N LEU A 173 -11.96 -15.37 0.09
CA LEU A 173 -13.08 -15.26 -0.84
C LEU A 173 -14.16 -14.29 -0.35
N GLY A 174 -14.62 -14.44 0.90
CA GLY A 174 -15.70 -13.66 1.48
C GLY A 174 -15.40 -12.16 1.52
N PHE A 175 -14.27 -11.75 2.11
CA PHE A 175 -13.91 -10.33 2.14
C PHE A 175 -13.59 -9.80 0.73
N GLY A 176 -12.99 -10.62 -0.15
CA GLY A 176 -12.75 -10.24 -1.54
C GLY A 176 -14.05 -9.87 -2.27
N VAL A 177 -15.05 -10.75 -2.23
CA VAL A 177 -16.38 -10.51 -2.82
C VAL A 177 -17.05 -9.30 -2.17
N PHE A 178 -17.00 -9.19 -0.83
CA PHE A 178 -17.58 -8.05 -0.13
C PHE A 178 -16.94 -6.72 -0.57
N MET A 179 -15.62 -6.67 -0.70
CA MET A 179 -14.90 -5.50 -1.19
C MET A 179 -15.26 -5.16 -2.63
N MET A 180 -15.50 -6.15 -3.50
CA MET A 180 -16.00 -5.90 -4.86
C MET A 180 -17.43 -5.33 -4.85
N LEU A 181 -18.31 -5.83 -3.97
CA LEU A 181 -19.70 -5.37 -3.88
C LEU A 181 -19.82 -3.92 -3.42
N ARG A 182 -18.84 -3.40 -2.68
CA ARG A 182 -18.79 -1.98 -2.26
C ARG A 182 -18.82 -0.99 -3.42
N TYR A 183 -18.33 -1.38 -4.60
CA TYR A 183 -18.39 -0.54 -5.80
C TYR A 183 -19.80 -0.43 -6.37
N ARG A 184 -20.59 -1.51 -6.24
CA ARG A 184 -21.98 -1.52 -6.70
C ARG A 184 -22.94 -0.94 -5.66
N PHE A 185 -22.63 -1.12 -4.38
CA PHE A 185 -23.47 -0.71 -3.25
C PHE A 185 -22.68 0.19 -2.30
N PRO A 186 -22.66 1.52 -2.52
CA PRO A 186 -21.82 2.45 -1.76
C PRO A 186 -22.10 2.47 -0.25
N GLY A 187 -23.31 2.13 0.19
CA GLY A 187 -23.65 2.03 1.63
C GLY A 187 -22.80 1.01 2.41
N LEU A 188 -22.16 0.04 1.72
CA LEU A 188 -21.27 -0.95 2.34
C LEU A 188 -19.92 -0.36 2.80
N TRP A 189 -19.61 0.89 2.43
CA TRP A 189 -18.45 1.63 2.94
C TRP A 189 -18.63 2.15 4.37
N ASN A 190 -19.88 2.27 4.84
CA ASN A 190 -20.20 2.79 6.18
C ASN A 190 -19.95 1.77 7.31
N ILE A 191 -19.60 0.53 6.97
CA ILE A 191 -19.29 -0.50 7.96
C ILE A 191 -17.92 -0.19 8.58
N PRO A 192 -17.83 0.02 9.92
CA PRO A 192 -16.59 0.38 10.61
C PRO A 192 -15.69 -0.85 10.81
N PHE A 193 -15.28 -1.48 9.71
CA PHE A 193 -14.39 -2.63 9.69
C PHE A 193 -13.40 -2.51 8.53
N ASP A 194 -12.12 -2.70 8.80
CA ASP A 194 -11.07 -2.66 7.79
C ASP A 194 -10.93 -4.01 7.09
N PHE A 195 -11.83 -4.24 6.12
CA PHE A 195 -11.82 -5.46 5.30
C PHE A 195 -10.50 -5.65 4.54
N MET A 196 -9.86 -4.57 4.10
CA MET A 196 -8.61 -4.67 3.34
C MET A 196 -7.44 -5.08 4.25
N TYR A 197 -7.37 -4.53 5.47
CA TYR A 197 -6.40 -4.94 6.46
C TYR A 197 -6.51 -6.44 6.76
N TRP A 198 -7.70 -6.87 7.20
CA TRP A 198 -7.93 -8.25 7.63
C TRP A 198 -7.90 -9.27 6.49
N HIS A 199 -8.27 -8.88 5.27
CA HIS A 199 -8.13 -9.73 4.09
C HIS A 199 -6.67 -10.12 3.85
N VAL A 200 -5.74 -9.14 3.92
CA VAL A 200 -4.31 -9.39 3.72
C VAL A 200 -3.70 -10.16 4.88
N GLU A 201 -3.91 -9.71 6.13
CA GLU A 201 -3.31 -10.34 7.32
C GLU A 201 -3.71 -11.81 7.46
N LEU A 202 -4.99 -12.13 7.27
CA LEU A 202 -5.47 -13.51 7.35
C LEU A 202 -5.08 -14.35 6.12
N SER A 203 -4.89 -13.72 4.96
CA SER A 203 -4.33 -14.40 3.78
C SER A 203 -2.85 -14.75 3.96
N LEU A 204 -2.07 -13.91 4.66
CA LEU A 204 -0.70 -14.25 5.05
C LEU A 204 -0.69 -15.46 5.99
N VAL A 205 -1.52 -15.46 7.04
CA VAL A 205 -1.68 -16.61 7.94
C VAL A 205 -2.05 -17.88 7.16
N MET A 206 -3.05 -17.80 6.28
CA MET A 206 -3.46 -18.93 5.43
C MET A 206 -2.30 -19.43 4.55
N GLY A 207 -1.57 -18.53 3.90
CA GLY A 207 -0.44 -18.87 3.03
C GLY A 207 0.68 -19.57 3.81
N ILE A 208 1.07 -19.03 4.97
CA ILE A 208 2.11 -19.60 5.84
C ILE A 208 1.69 -20.99 6.33
N ILE A 209 0.46 -21.14 6.84
CA ILE A 209 -0.07 -22.45 7.26
C ILE A 209 -0.12 -23.41 6.07
N GLY A 210 -0.54 -22.94 4.90
CA GLY A 210 -0.65 -23.74 3.68
C GLY A 210 0.71 -24.30 3.24
N VAL A 211 1.74 -23.47 3.25
CA VAL A 211 3.14 -23.88 2.98
C VAL A 211 3.59 -24.91 4.02
N ASN A 212 3.43 -24.63 5.31
CA ASN A 212 3.81 -25.56 6.38
C ASN A 212 3.08 -26.90 6.24
N HIS A 213 1.80 -26.85 5.90
CA HIS A 213 0.97 -28.01 5.70
C HIS A 213 1.41 -28.84 4.51
N PHE A 214 1.68 -28.20 3.38
CA PHE A 214 2.26 -28.81 2.20
C PHE A 214 3.61 -29.48 2.51
N LEU A 215 4.54 -28.75 3.14
CA LEU A 215 5.87 -29.27 3.50
C LEU A 215 5.79 -30.50 4.40
N SER A 216 4.89 -30.49 5.39
CA SER A 216 4.70 -31.65 6.27
C SER A 216 4.20 -32.91 5.54
N ARG A 217 3.54 -32.74 4.39
CA ARG A 217 2.96 -33.83 3.58
C ARG A 217 3.68 -34.08 2.26
N VAL A 218 4.75 -33.36 1.94
CA VAL A 218 5.42 -33.44 0.63
C VAL A 218 5.80 -34.88 0.26
N ARG A 219 6.27 -35.68 1.24
CA ARG A 219 6.61 -37.09 1.01
C ARG A 219 5.41 -37.94 0.59
N VAL A 220 4.22 -37.67 1.15
CA VAL A 220 2.99 -38.39 0.79
C VAL A 220 2.61 -38.07 -0.65
N TYR A 221 2.65 -36.80 -1.04
CA TYR A 221 2.36 -36.39 -2.42
C TYR A 221 3.36 -37.00 -3.41
N LEU A 222 4.66 -37.00 -3.09
CA LEU A 222 5.68 -37.63 -3.93
C LEU A 222 5.46 -39.15 -4.09
N LEU A 223 5.00 -39.85 -3.03
CA LEU A 223 4.67 -41.28 -3.10
C LEU A 223 3.45 -41.54 -3.99
N GLN A 224 2.44 -40.66 -3.98
CA GLN A 224 1.28 -40.76 -4.85
C GLN A 224 1.67 -40.63 -6.33
N LEU A 225 2.60 -39.72 -6.65
CA LEU A 225 3.12 -39.54 -8.00
C LEU A 225 3.94 -40.76 -8.47
N LYS A 226 4.68 -41.40 -7.56
CA LYS A 226 5.54 -42.56 -7.90
C LYS A 226 4.74 -43.83 -8.22
N ARG A 227 3.51 -43.96 -7.73
CA ARG A 227 2.67 -45.16 -7.89
C ARG A 227 1.98 -45.28 -9.26
N SER A 228 2.27 -44.35 -10.18
CA SER A 228 1.70 -44.27 -11.53
C SER A 228 2.65 -44.77 -12.65
N LYS A 229 3.65 -45.59 -12.31
CA LYS A 229 4.49 -46.31 -13.29
C LYS A 229 4.40 -47.81 -13.08
#